data_AF-A0A953DTM3-F1
#
_entry.id   AF-A0A953DTM3-F1
#
_cell.length_a   1.000
_cell.length_b   1.000
_cell.length_c   1.000
_cell.angle_alpha   90.00
_cell.angle_beta   90.00
_cell.angle_gamma   90.00
#
_symmetry.space_group_name_H-M   'P 1'
#
loop_
_entity.id
_entity.type
_entity.pdbx_description
1 polymer ?
#
loop_
_entity_poly.entity_id
_entity_poly.type
_entity_poly.pdbx_seq_one_letter_code
_entity_poly.pdbx_strand_id
1 'polypeptide(L)'
;MPSSKPRIAEVVDLAKIRANTRLVACRKRIARAQETNKRALTRLFNAGLLFTKEGTRIGRDLLLAYQQLLRVEALLVRLSDANAPASKANAGKLAATFRELEAVLERTSALTHRTGEWLDALRSE
;
A
#
# COMPACT_ATOMS: atom_id res chain seq x y z
N MET A 1 17.51 14.45 55.01
CA MET A 1 17.81 14.80 53.59
C MET A 1 17.60 13.55 52.74
N PRO A 2 16.44 13.35 52.09
CA PRO A 2 16.25 12.21 51.21
C PRO A 2 16.90 12.48 49.85
N SER A 3 17.84 11.62 49.47
CA SER A 3 18.57 11.66 48.20
C SER A 3 17.62 11.32 47.05
N SER A 4 17.33 12.30 46.19
CA SER A 4 16.52 12.13 44.98
C SER A 4 17.32 11.35 43.94
N LYS A 5 16.98 10.08 43.72
CA LYS A 5 17.50 9.30 42.58
C LYS A 5 17.14 10.01 41.27
N PRO A 6 18.08 10.18 40.31
CA PRO A 6 17.74 10.73 39.02
C PRO A 6 16.81 9.75 38.29
N ARG A 7 15.60 10.18 37.95
CA ARG A 7 14.76 9.49 36.96
C ARG A 7 15.52 9.58 35.64
N ILE A 8 16.03 8.44 35.18
CA ILE A 8 16.59 8.32 33.84
C ILE A 8 15.44 8.61 32.88
N ALA A 9 15.48 9.79 32.25
CA ALA A 9 14.57 10.13 31.18
C ALA A 9 14.89 9.18 30.02
N GLU A 10 13.96 8.27 29.73
CA GLU A 10 14.07 7.38 28.58
C GLU A 10 14.15 8.25 27.32
N VAL A 11 15.31 8.28 26.67
CA VAL A 11 15.52 9.06 25.44
C VAL A 11 14.75 8.38 24.32
N VAL A 12 13.51 8.83 24.12
CA VAL A 12 12.63 8.33 23.07
C VAL A 12 13.12 8.82 21.71
N ASP A 13 13.51 7.88 20.85
CA ASP A 13 13.86 8.18 19.46
C ASP A 13 12.57 8.46 18.64
N LEU A 14 12.19 9.74 18.59
CA LEU A 14 11.05 10.22 17.83
C LEU A 14 11.15 9.93 16.32
N ALA A 15 12.36 9.76 15.78
CA ALA A 15 12.55 9.43 14.36
C ALA A 15 12.12 7.97 14.09
N LYS A 16 12.50 7.05 14.98
CA LYS A 16 12.03 5.65 14.92
C LYS A 16 10.51 5.55 15.07
N ILE A 17 9.92 6.28 16.02
CA ILE A 17 8.46 6.30 16.20
C ILE A 17 7.76 6.80 14.93
N ARG A 18 8.20 7.94 14.37
CA ARG A 18 7.61 8.49 13.14
C ARG A 18 7.74 7.55 11.95
N ALA A 19 8.91 6.91 11.78
CA ALA A 19 9.12 5.93 10.72
C ALA A 19 8.20 4.71 10.87
N ASN A 20 8.04 4.20 12.10
CA ASN A 20 7.15 3.08 12.38
C ASN A 20 5.67 3.45 12.14
N THR A 21 5.23 4.62 12.61
CA THR A 21 3.87 5.12 12.36
C THR A 21 3.58 5.26 10.86
N ARG A 22 4.53 5.79 10.09
CA ARG A 22 4.39 5.91 8.63
C ARG A 22 4.31 4.54 7.95
N LEU A 23 5.09 3.57 8.43
CA LEU A 23 5.09 2.20 7.91
C LEU A 23 3.75 1.51 8.19
N VAL A 24 3.20 1.64 9.40
CA VAL A 24 1.88 1.12 9.76
C VAL A 24 0.78 1.74 8.88
N ALA A 25 0.81 3.05 8.68
CA ALA A 25 -0.15 3.74 7.82
C ALA A 25 -0.07 3.25 6.35
N CYS A 26 1.15 3.03 5.84
CA CYS A 26 1.36 2.50 4.50
C CYS A 26 0.84 1.08 4.34
N ARG A 27 1.10 0.19 5.31
CA ARG A 27 0.54 -1.18 5.30
C ARG A 27 -0.99 -1.17 5.26
N LYS A 28 -1.64 -0.31 6.05
CA LYS A 28 -3.10 -0.13 6.01
C LYS A 28 -3.61 0.32 4.64
N ARG A 29 -2.90 1.25 3.97
CA ARG A 29 -3.27 1.72 2.63
C ARG A 29 -3.14 0.62 1.57
N ILE A 30 -2.07 -0.17 1.62
CA ILE A 30 -1.86 -1.31 0.72
C ILE A 30 -2.97 -2.34 0.91
N ALA A 31 -3.25 -2.75 2.14
CA ALA A 31 -4.31 -3.71 2.44
C ALA A 31 -5.67 -3.23 1.91
N ARG A 32 -5.99 -1.94 2.08
CA ARG A 32 -7.22 -1.36 1.53
C ARG A 32 -7.25 -1.38 -0.01
N ALA A 33 -6.12 -1.10 -0.67
CA ALA A 33 -6.02 -1.13 -2.13
C ALA A 33 -6.14 -2.57 -2.68
N GLN A 34 -5.50 -3.54 -2.03
CA GLN A 34 -5.62 -4.96 -2.35
C GLN A 34 -7.07 -5.45 -2.24
N GLU A 35 -7.75 -5.10 -1.15
CA GLU A 35 -9.15 -5.47 -0.92
C GLU A 35 -10.09 -4.82 -1.95
N THR A 36 -9.87 -3.54 -2.25
CA THR A 36 -10.64 -2.80 -3.27
C THR A 36 -10.48 -3.43 -4.65
N ASN A 37 -9.24 -3.79 -5.03
CA ASN A 37 -8.94 -4.45 -6.30
C ASN A 37 -9.57 -5.85 -6.38
N LYS A 38 -9.47 -6.64 -5.31
CA LYS A 38 -10.13 -7.95 -5.19
C LYS A 38 -11.64 -7.83 -5.42
N ARG A 39 -12.31 -6.85 -4.81
CA ARG A 39 -13.75 -6.63 -5.03
C ARG A 39 -14.07 -6.27 -6.47
N ALA A 40 -13.25 -5.44 -7.11
CA ALA A 40 -13.45 -5.09 -8.52
C ALA A 40 -13.36 -6.33 -9.42
N LEU A 41 -12.36 -7.19 -9.21
CA LEU A 41 -12.24 -8.48 -9.90
C LEU A 41 -13.43 -9.40 -9.64
N THR A 42 -13.88 -9.52 -8.39
CA THR A 42 -15.07 -10.33 -8.04
C THR A 42 -16.32 -9.79 -8.72
N ARG A 43 -16.53 -8.47 -8.77
CA ARG A 43 -17.66 -7.88 -9.51
C ARG A 43 -17.60 -8.20 -11.00
N LEU A 44 -16.40 -8.11 -11.58
CA LEU A 44 -16.16 -8.37 -13.01
C LEU A 44 -16.42 -9.85 -13.36
N PHE A 45 -16.05 -10.76 -12.48
CA PHE A 45 -16.38 -12.19 -12.58
C PHE A 45 -17.87 -12.46 -12.43
N ASN A 46 -18.51 -11.93 -11.38
CA ASN A 46 -19.94 -12.15 -11.10
C ASN A 46 -20.85 -11.58 -12.20
N ALA A 47 -20.44 -10.50 -12.85
CA ALA A 47 -21.16 -9.91 -13.97
C ALA A 47 -20.97 -10.69 -15.29
N GLY A 48 -20.16 -11.76 -15.32
CA GLY A 48 -19.84 -12.52 -16.53
C GLY A 48 -18.94 -11.74 -17.52
N LEU A 49 -18.45 -10.56 -17.14
CA LEU A 49 -17.72 -9.65 -18.01
C LEU A 49 -16.25 -10.05 -18.16
N LEU A 50 -15.72 -10.92 -17.31
CA LEU A 50 -14.31 -11.33 -17.34
C LEU A 50 -13.91 -11.99 -18.67
N PHE A 51 -14.88 -12.53 -19.41
CA PHE A 51 -14.69 -13.22 -20.68
C PHE A 51 -14.95 -12.33 -21.91
N THR A 52 -15.36 -11.07 -21.72
CA THR A 52 -15.45 -10.10 -22.82
C THR A 52 -14.07 -9.50 -23.10
N LYS A 53 -13.85 -8.94 -24.29
CA LYS A 53 -12.57 -8.33 -24.66
C LYS A 53 -12.21 -7.16 -23.73
N GLU A 54 -13.18 -6.29 -23.48
CA GLU A 54 -13.05 -5.14 -22.57
C GLU A 54 -12.83 -5.61 -21.13
N GLY A 55 -13.63 -6.55 -20.64
CA GLY A 55 -13.50 -7.04 -19.27
C GLY A 55 -12.23 -7.85 -19.02
N THR A 56 -11.74 -8.60 -20.01
CA THR A 56 -10.42 -9.26 -19.96
C THR A 56 -9.30 -8.24 -19.84
N ARG A 57 -9.36 -7.13 -20.60
CA ARG A 57 -8.36 -6.06 -20.53
C ARG A 57 -8.35 -5.39 -19.15
N ILE A 58 -9.53 -5.05 -18.63
CA ILE A 58 -9.67 -4.45 -17.29
C ILE A 58 -9.19 -5.44 -16.22
N GLY A 59 -9.58 -6.71 -16.31
CA GLY A 59 -9.14 -7.76 -15.38
C GLY A 59 -7.63 -7.94 -15.37
N ARG A 60 -6.98 -7.91 -16.55
CA ARG A 60 -5.51 -7.92 -16.66
C ARG A 60 -4.89 -6.71 -15.95
N ASP A 61 -5.40 -5.51 -16.18
CA ASP A 61 -4.87 -4.28 -15.58
C ASP A 61 -5.00 -4.31 -14.04
N LEU A 62 -6.14 -4.82 -13.54
CA LEU A 62 -6.37 -5.03 -12.11
C LEU A 62 -5.41 -6.06 -11.50
N LEU A 63 -5.18 -7.19 -12.18
CA LEU A 63 -4.21 -8.21 -11.74
C LEU A 63 -2.78 -7.67 -11.72
N LEU A 64 -2.37 -6.90 -12.74
CA LEU A 64 -1.07 -6.24 -12.75
C LEU A 64 -0.93 -5.26 -11.58
N ALA A 65 -1.95 -4.46 -11.31
CA ALA A 65 -1.96 -3.56 -10.15
C ALA A 65 -1.85 -4.35 -8.83
N TYR A 66 -2.54 -5.48 -8.70
CA TYR A 66 -2.46 -6.35 -7.52
C TYR A 66 -1.04 -6.93 -7.34
N GLN A 67 -0.40 -7.39 -8.43
CA GLN A 67 0.98 -7.87 -8.40
C GLN A 67 1.96 -6.77 -7.95
N GLN A 68 1.77 -5.53 -8.40
CA GLN A 68 2.60 -4.40 -7.95
C GLN A 68 2.40 -4.12 -6.45
N LEU A 69 1.17 -4.18 -5.95
CA LEU A 69 0.90 -4.02 -4.52
C LEU A 69 1.61 -5.09 -3.67
N LEU A 70 1.59 -6.35 -4.10
CA LEU A 70 2.34 -7.44 -3.43
C LEU A 70 3.85 -7.20 -3.44
N ARG A 71 4.40 -6.71 -4.56
CA ARG A 71 5.83 -6.39 -4.66
C ARG A 71 6.21 -5.27 -3.69
N VAL A 72 5.40 -4.22 -3.59
CA VAL A 72 5.65 -3.11 -2.67
C VAL A 72 5.50 -3.55 -1.21
N GLU A 73 4.53 -4.39 -0.90
CA GLU A 73 4.39 -5.01 0.43
C GLU A 73 5.65 -5.81 0.82
N ALA A 74 6.15 -6.64 -0.09
CA ALA A 74 7.39 -7.39 0.12
C ALA A 74 8.61 -6.47 0.34
N LEU A 75 8.71 -5.36 -0.40
CA LEU A 75 9.76 -4.35 -0.18
C LEU A 75 9.65 -3.68 1.19
N LEU A 76 8.43 -3.38 1.65
CA LEU A 76 8.22 -2.80 2.98
C LEU A 76 8.59 -3.76 4.10
N VAL A 77 8.32 -5.07 3.95
CA VAL A 77 8.76 -6.09 4.92
C VAL A 77 10.29 -6.13 4.98
N ARG A 78 10.96 -6.19 3.83
CA ARG A 78 12.43 -6.16 3.78
C ARG A 78 13.03 -4.90 4.40
N LEU A 79 12.37 -3.74 4.23
CA LEU A 79 12.79 -2.48 4.84
C LEU A 79 12.54 -2.44 6.35
N SER A 80 11.47 -3.06 6.86
CA SER A 80 11.25 -3.18 8.31
C SER A 80 12.27 -4.10 8.97
N ASP A 81 12.68 -5.16 8.28
CA ASP A 81 13.67 -6.13 8.79
C ASP A 81 15.08 -5.53 8.73
N ALA A 82 15.35 -4.68 7.74
CA ALA A 82 16.61 -3.97 7.55
C ALA A 82 16.81 -2.76 8.49
N ASN A 83 16.07 -2.65 9.60
CA ASN A 83 16.24 -1.66 10.68
C ASN A 83 17.61 -1.72 11.42
N ALA A 84 18.65 -2.21 10.74
CA ALA A 84 20.06 -1.95 11.04
C ALA A 84 20.32 -0.42 10.99
N PRO A 85 21.28 0.09 11.79
CA PRO A 85 21.40 1.52 12.13
C PRO A 85 21.32 2.42 10.90
N ALA A 86 20.49 3.47 11.03
CA ALA A 86 20.10 4.42 9.99
C ALA A 86 21.31 5.11 9.34
N SER A 87 21.95 4.46 8.38
CA SER A 87 22.84 5.14 7.45
C SER A 87 21.99 6.05 6.56
N LYS A 88 22.51 7.23 6.19
CA LYS A 88 21.84 8.17 5.26
C LYS A 88 21.42 7.49 3.95
N ALA A 89 22.13 6.44 3.53
CA ALA A 89 21.79 5.65 2.35
C ALA A 89 20.49 4.84 2.53
N ASN A 90 20.21 4.33 3.74
CA ASN A 90 18.96 3.61 4.03
C ASN A 90 17.77 4.57 4.08
N ALA A 91 17.95 5.80 4.57
CA ALA A 91 16.91 6.82 4.56
C ALA A 91 16.50 7.25 3.14
N GLY A 92 17.48 7.41 2.23
CA GLY A 92 17.20 7.72 0.82
C GLY A 92 16.46 6.60 0.09
N LYS A 93 16.86 5.34 0.31
CA LYS A 93 16.17 4.17 -0.25
C LYS A 93 14.73 4.07 0.25
N LEU A 94 14.51 4.29 1.55
CA LEU A 94 13.18 4.29 2.16
C LEU A 94 12.26 5.36 1.54
N ALA A 95 12.78 6.58 1.35
CA ALA A 95 12.04 7.66 0.70
C ALA A 95 11.70 7.35 -0.77
N ALA A 96 12.60 6.69 -1.51
CA ALA A 96 12.32 6.24 -2.87
C ALA A 96 11.22 5.17 -2.91
N THR A 97 11.27 4.17 -2.02
CA THR A 97 10.23 3.14 -1.91
C THR A 97 8.87 3.72 -1.52
N PHE A 98 8.82 4.71 -0.63
CA PHE A 98 7.56 5.38 -0.31
C PHE A 98 6.96 6.14 -1.52
N ARG A 99 7.80 6.79 -2.34
CA ARG A 99 7.33 7.44 -3.57
C ARG A 99 6.80 6.44 -4.59
N GLU A 100 7.49 5.30 -4.76
CA GLU A 100 7.04 4.22 -5.62
C GLU A 100 5.70 3.65 -5.13
N LEU A 101 5.55 3.45 -3.83
CA LEU A 101 4.29 3.04 -3.19
C LEU A 101 3.16 4.01 -3.51
N GLU A 102 3.36 5.31 -3.30
CA GLU A 102 2.34 6.33 -3.57
C GLU A 102 1.91 6.29 -5.04
N ALA A 103 2.86 6.20 -5.98
CA ALA A 103 2.55 6.08 -7.40
C ALA A 103 1.78 4.80 -7.78
N VAL A 104 2.03 3.68 -7.10
CA VAL A 104 1.27 2.43 -7.30
C VAL A 104 -0.14 2.54 -6.72
N LEU A 105 -0.28 3.15 -5.54
CA LEU A 105 -1.58 3.35 -4.89
C LEU A 105 -2.48 4.26 -5.72
N GLU A 106 -1.96 5.38 -6.23
CA GLU A 106 -2.72 6.30 -7.10
C GLU A 106 -3.21 5.58 -8.37
N ARG A 107 -2.32 4.85 -9.05
CA ARG A 107 -2.68 4.07 -10.24
C ARG A 107 -3.73 3.01 -9.95
N THR A 108 -3.61 2.29 -8.84
CA THR A 108 -4.58 1.26 -8.46
C THR A 108 -5.94 1.86 -8.11
N SER A 109 -5.93 3.00 -7.42
CA SER A 109 -7.14 3.75 -7.08
C SER A 109 -7.87 4.20 -8.35
N ALA A 110 -7.15 4.82 -9.29
CA ALA A 110 -7.71 5.25 -10.57
C ALA A 110 -8.27 4.09 -11.40
N LEU A 111 -7.54 2.98 -11.51
CA LEU A 111 -8.02 1.78 -12.22
C LEU A 111 -9.28 1.19 -11.59
N THR A 112 -9.32 1.11 -10.26
CA THR A 112 -10.48 0.55 -9.56
C THR A 112 -11.69 1.48 -9.67
N HIS A 113 -11.48 2.79 -9.57
CA HIS A 113 -12.54 3.78 -9.74
C HIS A 113 -13.15 3.69 -11.14
N ARG A 114 -12.33 3.71 -12.19
CA ARG A 114 -12.76 3.56 -13.58
C ARG A 114 -13.49 2.24 -13.84
N THR A 115 -13.05 1.15 -13.20
CA THR A 115 -13.75 -0.14 -13.29
C THR A 115 -15.13 -0.06 -12.64
N GLY A 116 -15.24 0.62 -11.49
CA GLY A 116 -16.51 0.87 -10.82
C GLY A 116 -17.48 1.64 -11.71
N GLU A 117 -17.05 2.78 -12.26
CA GLU A 117 -17.86 3.61 -13.17
C GLU A 117 -18.35 2.83 -14.38
N TRP A 118 -17.46 2.04 -15.00
CA TRP A 118 -17.81 1.21 -16.15
C TRP A 118 -18.85 0.14 -15.82
N LEU A 119 -18.71 -0.53 -14.66
CA LEU A 119 -19.69 -1.51 -14.20
C LEU A 119 -21.04 -0.87 -13.85
N ASP A 120 -21.04 0.34 -13.30
CA ASP A 120 -22.27 1.04 -12.93
C ASP A 120 -23.01 1.58 -14.17
N ALA A 121 -22.26 2.00 -15.21
CA ALA A 121 -22.83 2.34 -16.51
C ALA A 121 -23.54 1.15 -17.17
N LEU A 122 -22.92 -0.04 -17.16
CA LEU A 122 -23.52 -1.27 -17.72
C LEU A 122 -24.76 -1.77 -16.97
N ARG A 123 -24.99 -1.33 -15.72
CA ARG A 123 -26.21 -1.64 -14.96
C ARG A 123 -27.35 -0.66 -15.21
N SER A 124 -27.07 0.47 -15.84
CA SER A 124 -28.04 1.53 -16.13
C SER A 124 -28.64 1.43 -17.53
N GLU A 125 -28.13 0.50 -18.35
CA GLU A 125 -28.68 0.04 -19.63
C GLU A 125 -29.57 -1.18 -19.45
#